data_AF-A0A973LYF0-F1
#
_entry.id   AF-A0A973LYF0-F1
#
_cell.length_a   1.000
_cell.length_b   1.000
_cell.length_c   1.000
_cell.angle_alpha   90.00
_cell.angle_beta   90.00
_cell.angle_gamma   90.00
#
_symmetry.space_group_name_H-M   'P 1'
#
loop_
_entity.id
_entity.type
_entity.pdbx_description
1 polymer ?
#
loop_
_entity_poly.entity_id
_entity_poly.type
_entity_poly.pdbx_seq_one_letter_code
_entity_poly.pdbx_strand_id
1 'polypeptide(L)'
;MPAVTVENPLTLPRLPEPVAGAPERKVLAVETAPSGFEGEGFPVRRALAAIKPEYLDPFVMMDQMGEVDYAAGEPKGTPWHPHRGFETVTYMIDGVMDHLDSNGGGGTITNGDTQWMTAG
;
A
#
# COMPACT_ATOMS: atom_id res chain seq x y z
N MET A 1 3.96 -9.96 -10.94
CA MET A 1 5.06 -9.05 -11.36
C MET A 1 6.12 -8.99 -10.25
N PRO A 2 7.42 -8.86 -10.57
CA PRO A 2 8.46 -8.81 -9.54
C PRO A 2 8.40 -7.51 -8.73
N ALA A 3 8.85 -7.57 -7.47
CA ALA A 3 9.11 -6.37 -6.68
C ALA A 3 10.26 -5.58 -7.32
N VAL A 4 10.17 -4.24 -7.26
CA VAL A 4 11.25 -3.36 -7.72
C VAL A 4 11.82 -2.62 -6.51
N THR A 5 13.08 -2.91 -6.21
CA THR A 5 13.88 -2.14 -5.25
C THR A 5 14.45 -0.91 -5.95
N VAL A 6 14.26 0.26 -5.36
CA VAL A 6 14.97 1.47 -5.78
C VAL A 6 16.23 1.63 -4.92
N GLU A 7 17.40 1.66 -5.55
CA GLU A 7 18.69 1.84 -4.83
C GLU A 7 18.72 3.09 -3.96
N ASN A 8 17.99 4.14 -4.38
CA ASN A 8 17.80 5.34 -3.59
C ASN A 8 16.41 5.92 -3.89
N PRO A 9 15.46 5.88 -2.92
CA PRO A 9 14.10 6.40 -3.11
C PRO A 9 14.06 7.93 -3.31
N LEU A 10 15.17 8.62 -3.07
CA LEU A 10 15.33 10.07 -3.28
C LEU A 10 15.86 10.42 -4.70
N THR A 11 16.04 9.44 -5.58
CA THR A 11 16.49 9.67 -6.97
C THR A 11 15.41 10.25 -7.86
N LEU A 12 14.14 10.09 -7.48
CA LEU A 12 13.06 10.78 -8.17
C LEU A 12 13.23 12.29 -7.97
N PRO A 13 13.08 13.11 -9.04
CA PRO A 13 13.09 14.56 -8.89
C PRO A 13 12.11 14.97 -7.80
N ARG A 14 12.60 15.69 -6.79
CA ARG A 14 11.70 16.27 -5.78
C ARG A 14 10.68 17.13 -6.51
N LEU A 15 9.42 17.02 -6.10
CA LEU A 15 8.42 17.97 -6.52
C LEU A 15 8.93 19.37 -6.16
N PRO A 16 8.83 20.35 -7.07
CA PRO A 16 9.27 21.70 -6.77
C PRO A 16 8.48 22.20 -5.56
N GLU A 17 9.19 22.87 -4.64
CA GLU A 17 8.53 23.58 -3.56
C GLU A 17 7.47 24.53 -4.14
N PRO A 18 6.27 24.62 -3.55
CA PRO A 18 5.27 25.57 -3.99
C PRO A 18 5.85 26.99 -4.01
N VAL A 19 5.65 27.71 -5.12
CA VAL A 19 6.06 29.11 -5.22
C VAL A 19 5.31 29.97 -4.19
N ALA A 20 5.95 31.03 -3.69
CA ALA A 20 5.30 31.96 -2.76
C ALA A 20 4.00 32.52 -3.38
N GLY A 21 2.89 32.38 -2.65
CA GLY A 21 1.55 32.77 -3.13
C GLY A 21 0.83 31.70 -3.95
N ALA A 22 1.38 30.48 -4.07
CA ALA A 22 0.63 29.33 -4.58
C ALA A 22 -0.63 29.10 -3.73
N PRO A 23 -1.78 28.80 -4.37
CA PRO A 23 -3.01 28.55 -3.64
C PRO A 23 -2.87 27.30 -2.78
N GLU A 24 -3.02 27.45 -1.47
CA GLU A 24 -3.07 26.31 -0.56
C GLU A 24 -4.38 25.55 -0.73
N ARG A 25 -4.28 24.23 -0.95
CA ARG A 25 -5.45 23.36 -0.89
C ARG A 25 -5.86 23.22 0.57
N LYS A 26 -7.11 23.60 0.87
CA LYS A 26 -7.67 23.40 2.21
C LYS A 26 -7.82 21.91 2.48
N VAL A 27 -7.48 21.50 3.69
CA VAL A 27 -7.82 20.16 4.18
C VAL A 27 -9.34 20.04 4.20
N LEU A 28 -9.87 19.08 3.46
CA LEU A 28 -11.31 18.84 3.39
C LEU A 28 -11.83 18.17 4.66
N ALA A 29 -11.12 17.14 5.14
CA ALA A 29 -11.46 16.37 6.32
C ALA A 29 -10.20 15.74 6.94
N VAL A 30 -10.27 15.45 8.23
CA VAL A 30 -9.29 14.63 8.96
C VAL A 30 -10.08 13.52 9.63
N GLU A 31 -9.87 12.29 9.19
CA GLU A 31 -10.59 11.12 9.68
C GLU A 31 -9.65 10.15 10.39
N THR A 32 -10.16 9.43 11.39
CA THR A 32 -9.43 8.34 12.03
C THR A 32 -9.72 7.04 11.29
N ALA A 33 -8.66 6.40 10.78
CA ALA A 33 -8.78 5.13 10.08
C ALA A 33 -9.34 4.03 11.00
N PRO A 34 -10.48 3.39 10.67
CA PRO A 34 -10.97 2.25 11.42
C PRO A 34 -9.96 1.08 11.34
N SER A 35 -9.89 0.32 12.43
CA SER A 35 -9.09 -0.90 12.51
C SER A 35 -9.88 -2.12 12.03
N GLY A 36 -9.18 -3.10 11.47
CA GLY A 36 -9.73 -4.39 11.09
C GLY A 36 -8.65 -5.46 10.98
N PHE A 37 -9.03 -6.61 10.45
CA PHE A 37 -8.13 -7.70 10.12
C PHE A 37 -8.38 -8.17 8.68
N GLU A 38 -7.31 -8.54 7.98
CA GLU A 38 -7.34 -9.07 6.62
C GLU A 38 -6.63 -10.43 6.54
N GLY A 39 -7.00 -11.24 5.55
CA GLY A 39 -6.45 -12.58 5.36
C GLY A 39 -6.58 -13.46 6.61
N GLU A 40 -5.47 -14.07 7.01
CA GLU A 40 -5.38 -14.93 8.20
C GLU A 40 -5.02 -14.14 9.48
N GLY A 41 -5.50 -12.89 9.59
CA GLY A 41 -5.41 -12.10 10.82
C GLY A 41 -4.39 -10.96 10.81
N PHE A 42 -4.04 -10.41 9.65
CA PHE A 42 -3.21 -9.21 9.58
C PHE A 42 -3.99 -7.99 10.06
N PRO A 43 -3.55 -7.28 11.12
CA PRO A 43 -4.23 -6.07 11.53
C PRO A 43 -3.96 -4.94 10.53
N VAL A 44 -5.03 -4.23 10.20
CA VAL A 44 -4.98 -3.11 9.26
C VAL A 44 -5.66 -1.86 9.81
N ARG A 45 -5.20 -0.70 9.35
CA ARG A 45 -5.89 0.60 9.46
C ARG A 45 -6.33 1.03 8.07
N ARG A 46 -7.64 1.16 7.86
CA ARG A 46 -8.21 1.47 6.53
C ARG A 46 -8.39 2.97 6.35
N ALA A 47 -7.38 3.63 5.79
CA ALA A 47 -7.29 5.09 5.72
C ALA A 47 -8.45 5.73 4.93
N LEU A 48 -8.88 5.11 3.82
CA LEU A 48 -9.90 5.69 2.93
C LEU A 48 -11.34 5.32 3.30
N ALA A 49 -11.59 4.43 4.27
CA ALA A 49 -12.95 3.94 4.56
C ALA A 49 -13.92 5.02 5.05
N ALA A 50 -13.43 6.04 5.74
CA ALA A 50 -14.25 7.12 6.28
C ALA A 50 -14.47 8.27 5.28
N ILE A 51 -13.79 8.26 4.13
CA ILE A 51 -13.85 9.32 3.13
C ILE A 51 -14.91 8.97 2.09
N LYS A 52 -15.70 9.98 1.67
CA LYS A 52 -16.72 9.78 0.64
C LYS A 52 -16.07 9.37 -0.69
N PRO A 53 -16.55 8.33 -1.38
CA PRO A 53 -15.98 7.84 -2.65
C PRO A 53 -15.85 8.89 -3.76
N GLU A 54 -16.75 9.90 -3.79
CA GLU A 54 -16.71 11.01 -4.75
C GLU A 54 -15.43 11.86 -4.69
N TYR A 55 -14.68 11.79 -3.59
CA TYR A 55 -13.39 12.48 -3.41
C TYR A 55 -12.18 11.57 -3.60
N LEU A 56 -12.40 10.28 -3.86
CA LEU A 56 -11.32 9.28 -3.83
C LEU A 56 -10.80 8.92 -5.22
N ASP A 57 -11.55 9.15 -6.30
CA ASP A 57 -11.10 8.86 -7.67
C ASP A 57 -9.68 9.43 -7.92
N PRO A 58 -8.68 8.58 -8.29
CA PRO A 58 -8.77 7.18 -8.75
C PRO A 58 -8.50 6.08 -7.71
N PHE A 59 -8.37 6.42 -6.44
CA PHE A 59 -8.09 5.50 -5.35
C PHE A 59 -9.35 4.74 -4.90
N VAL A 60 -9.20 3.43 -4.70
CA VAL A 60 -10.29 2.54 -4.26
C VAL A 60 -10.15 2.18 -2.77
N MET A 61 -8.92 1.95 -2.31
CA MET A 61 -8.62 1.44 -0.97
C MET A 61 -7.19 1.79 -0.58
N MET A 62 -6.95 1.99 0.73
CA MET A 62 -5.61 2.08 1.30
C MET A 62 -5.65 1.50 2.72
N ASP A 63 -4.89 0.43 2.93
CA ASP A 63 -4.69 -0.19 4.23
C ASP A 63 -3.22 -0.01 4.63
N GLN A 64 -3.00 0.50 5.84
CA GLN A 64 -1.72 0.33 6.54
C GLN A 64 -1.79 -1.00 7.29
N MET A 65 -0.90 -1.94 6.96
CA MET A 65 -0.77 -3.22 7.67
C MET A 65 0.24 -3.07 8.82
N GLY A 66 -0.09 -3.58 10.01
CA GLY A 66 0.75 -3.43 11.19
C GLY A 66 0.64 -2.05 11.86
N GLU A 67 1.57 -1.64 12.74
CA GLU A 67 2.81 -2.33 13.15
C GLU A 67 2.53 -3.58 14.02
N VAL A 68 3.22 -4.68 13.72
CA VAL A 68 3.18 -5.92 14.51
C VAL A 68 4.55 -6.60 14.43
N ASP A 69 5.06 -7.01 15.59
CA ASP A 69 6.19 -7.93 15.68
C ASP A 69 5.69 -9.37 15.66
N TYR A 70 6.01 -10.10 14.60
CA TYR A 70 5.70 -11.53 14.48
C TYR A 70 6.93 -12.37 14.83
N ALA A 71 6.74 -13.41 15.65
CA ALA A 71 7.76 -14.45 15.81
C ALA A 71 7.79 -15.37 14.57
N ALA A 72 8.89 -16.13 14.43
CA ALA A 72 9.04 -17.06 13.32
C ALA A 72 7.86 -18.08 13.26
N GLY A 73 7.17 -18.13 12.12
CA GLY A 73 6.04 -19.03 11.88
C GLY A 73 4.66 -18.50 12.34
N GLU A 74 4.62 -17.35 13.00
CA GLU A 74 3.38 -16.65 13.32
C GLU A 74 2.70 -15.96 12.12
N PRO A 75 3.42 -15.28 11.19
CA PRO A 75 2.75 -14.59 10.11
C PRO A 75 2.14 -15.63 9.15
N LYS A 76 0.83 -15.51 8.91
CA LYS A 76 0.05 -16.49 8.13
C LYS A 76 -0.20 -16.10 6.69
N GLY A 77 -0.05 -14.82 6.33
CA GLY A 77 -0.32 -14.39 4.97
C GLY A 77 -1.82 -14.20 4.70
N THR A 78 -2.11 -13.95 3.43
CA THR A 78 -3.48 -14.03 2.88
C THR A 78 -3.55 -15.29 2.01
N PRO A 79 -4.66 -16.04 2.03
CA PRO A 79 -4.84 -17.14 1.09
C PRO A 79 -4.95 -16.62 -0.36
N TRP A 80 -4.91 -17.53 -1.34
CA TRP A 80 -5.15 -17.21 -2.74
C TRP A 80 -6.46 -16.45 -2.93
N HIS A 81 -6.41 -15.32 -3.63
CA HIS A 81 -7.57 -14.48 -3.92
C HIS A 81 -7.42 -13.75 -5.27
N PRO A 82 -8.52 -13.44 -5.98
CA PRO A 82 -8.47 -12.75 -7.26
C PRO A 82 -8.54 -11.22 -7.11
N HIS A 83 -8.00 -10.52 -8.11
CA HIS A 83 -8.21 -9.08 -8.36
C HIS A 83 -8.64 -8.85 -9.81
N ARG A 84 -9.34 -7.74 -10.10
CA ARG A 84 -9.78 -7.38 -11.47
C ARG A 84 -10.13 -5.89 -11.56
N GLY A 85 -9.65 -5.21 -12.61
CA GLY A 85 -10.12 -3.87 -12.99
C GLY A 85 -9.46 -2.72 -12.25
N PHE A 86 -8.38 -2.99 -11.51
CA PHE A 86 -7.60 -2.00 -10.76
C PHE A 86 -6.17 -2.51 -10.53
N GLU A 87 -5.36 -1.65 -9.93
CA GLU A 87 -3.97 -1.95 -9.57
C GLU A 87 -3.81 -1.98 -8.06
N THR A 88 -2.96 -2.87 -7.58
CA THR A 88 -2.53 -2.90 -6.18
C THR A 88 -1.09 -2.40 -6.11
N VAL A 89 -0.83 -1.44 -5.23
CA VAL A 89 0.51 -0.92 -4.96
C VAL A 89 0.86 -1.22 -3.52
N THR A 90 1.87 -2.07 -3.33
CA THR A 90 2.42 -2.41 -2.01
C THR A 90 3.75 -1.70 -1.85
N TYR A 91 3.88 -0.89 -0.80
CA TYR A 91 5.14 -0.30 -0.38
C TYR A 91 5.50 -0.83 1.01
N MET A 92 6.69 -1.40 1.14
CA MET A 92 7.15 -1.97 2.41
C MET A 92 7.93 -0.93 3.20
N ILE A 93 7.40 -0.54 4.36
CA ILE A 93 8.10 0.36 5.29
C ILE A 93 9.15 -0.43 6.09
N ASP A 94 8.71 -1.48 6.78
CA ASP A 94 9.56 -2.38 7.54
C ASP A 94 8.97 -3.79 7.56
N GLY A 95 9.80 -4.80 7.29
CA GLY A 95 9.42 -6.20 7.21
C GLY A 95 9.71 -6.84 5.85
N VAL A 96 9.24 -8.08 5.69
CA VAL A 96 9.42 -8.88 4.47
C VAL A 96 8.10 -9.56 4.12
N MET A 97 7.72 -9.51 2.85
CA MET A 97 6.53 -10.18 2.31
C MET A 97 6.89 -10.96 1.06
N ASP A 98 6.51 -12.24 1.02
CA ASP A 98 6.57 -13.04 -0.20
C ASP A 98 5.22 -13.00 -0.93
N HIS A 99 5.26 -12.67 -2.22
CA HIS A 99 4.09 -12.66 -3.10
C HIS A 99 4.25 -13.71 -4.21
N LEU A 100 3.13 -14.35 -4.57
CA LEU A 100 3.02 -15.28 -5.69
C LEU A 100 1.72 -15.02 -6.45
N ASP A 101 1.78 -15.01 -7.78
CA ASP A 101 0.64 -14.79 -8.68
C ASP A 101 0.29 -16.03 -9.53
N SER A 102 -0.90 -16.04 -10.12
CA SER A 102 -1.42 -17.18 -10.89
C SER A 102 -0.72 -17.40 -12.23
N ASN A 103 0.11 -16.46 -12.69
CA ASN A 103 0.90 -16.58 -13.91
C ASN A 103 2.32 -17.10 -13.62
N GLY A 104 2.58 -17.54 -12.38
CA GLY A 104 3.89 -18.00 -11.94
C GLY A 104 4.87 -16.86 -11.63
N GLY A 105 4.41 -15.60 -11.65
CA GLY A 105 5.16 -14.46 -11.16
C GLY A 105 5.08 -14.36 -9.64
N GLY A 106 5.85 -13.41 -9.09
CA GLY A 106 5.98 -13.26 -7.65
C GLY A 106 7.28 -12.57 -7.28
N GLY A 107 7.57 -12.51 -6.00
CA GLY A 107 8.82 -12.00 -5.47
C GLY A 107 8.76 -11.70 -3.97
N THR A 108 9.93 -11.51 -3.39
CA THR A 108 10.09 -11.00 -2.03
C THR A 108 10.11 -9.48 -2.08
N ILE A 109 9.31 -8.84 -1.23
CA ILE A 109 9.22 -7.40 -1.04
C ILE A 109 9.81 -7.08 0.33
N THR A 110 10.90 -6.31 0.37
CA THR A 110 11.63 -5.92 1.60
C THR A 110 11.57 -4.40 1.80
N ASN A 111 12.06 -3.90 2.94
CA ASN A 111 12.12 -2.49 3.30
C ASN A 111 12.52 -1.58 2.12
N GLY A 112 11.63 -0.63 1.78
CA GLY A 112 11.81 0.33 0.70
C GLY A 112 11.38 -0.16 -0.68
N ASP A 113 11.08 -1.45 -0.85
CA ASP A 113 10.61 -1.99 -2.12
C ASP A 113 9.18 -1.56 -2.42
N THR A 114 8.90 -1.45 -3.72
CA THR A 114 7.54 -1.28 -4.22
C THR A 114 7.19 -2.41 -5.17
N GLN A 115 6.03 -3.00 -4.96
CA GLN A 115 5.37 -3.82 -5.97
C GLN A 115 4.16 -3.07 -6.50
N TRP A 116 4.16 -2.80 -7.80
CA TRP A 116 3.00 -2.28 -8.51
C TRP A 116 2.45 -3.41 -9.37
N MET A 117 1.27 -3.93 -9.05
CA MET A 117 0.64 -5.04 -9.78
C MET A 117 -0.65 -4.58 -10.48
N THR A 118 -0.65 -4.66 -11.81
CA THR A 118 -1.82 -4.44 -12.65
C THR A 118 -2.61 -5.74 -12.77
N ALA A 119 -3.81 -5.82 -12.19
CA ALA A 119 -4.64 -7.03 -12.22
C ALA A 119 -5.43 -7.21 -13.54
N GLY A 120 -5.50 -6.16 -14.36
CA GLY A 120 -6.22 -6.13 -15.63
C GLY A 120 -7.15 -4.95 -15.77
#